data_AF-C0P4Y1-F1
#
_entry.id   AF-C0P4Y1-F1
#
_cell.length_a   1.000
_cell.length_b   1.000
_cell.length_c   1.000
_cell.angle_alpha   90.00
_cell.angle_beta   90.00
_cell.angle_gamma   90.00
#
_symmetry.space_group_name_H-M   'P 1'
#
loop_
_entity.id
_entity.type
_entity.pdbx_description
1 polymer ?
#
loop_
_entity_poly.entity_id
_entity_poly.type
_entity_poly.pdbx_seq_one_letter_code
_entity_poly.pdbx_strand_id
1 'polypeptide(L)'
;MSPLVLLLLAHLLATATAAGAARTRDDGPPAPSSSSPRVPATTPPWPDQFHAVVVTNLSARGGGLQLIDLYYDWPRGRDLNIVRDQLSGERRWSWNVEWSNGTAFLFDSASCRTFQFAVGLLPPDWKARGAAYLGRDRVDGFDCHVWSNFVFARYYEDVATGRPVSWNFNGMYGCTWLL
;
A
#
# COMPACT_ATOMS: atom_id res chain seq x y z
N MET A 1 -3.90 -19.89 46.97
CA MET A 1 -3.69 -18.46 46.63
C MET A 1 -2.28 -18.12 47.07
N SER A 2 -1.35 -17.99 46.13
CA SER A 2 0.10 -18.02 46.40
C SER A 2 0.63 -16.62 46.77
N PRO A 3 1.45 -16.46 47.83
CA PRO A 3 1.74 -15.18 48.49
C PRO A 3 2.91 -14.39 47.86
N LEU A 4 3.13 -14.53 46.55
CA LEU A 4 4.28 -13.96 45.84
C LEU A 4 4.02 -12.60 45.17
N VAL A 5 2.86 -11.99 45.39
CA VAL A 5 2.43 -10.76 44.69
C VAL A 5 2.62 -9.48 45.54
N LEU A 6 3.12 -9.57 46.77
CA LEU A 6 3.20 -8.43 47.71
C LEU A 6 4.62 -7.92 48.03
N LEU A 7 5.66 -8.35 47.29
CA LEU A 7 7.07 -8.05 47.61
C LEU A 7 7.82 -7.16 46.60
N LEU A 8 7.11 -6.41 45.74
CA LEU A 8 7.73 -5.48 44.78
C LEU A 8 7.29 -4.01 44.92
N LEU A 9 6.68 -3.65 46.06
CA LEU A 9 6.09 -2.33 46.29
C LEU A 9 6.76 -1.50 47.41
N ALA A 10 8.05 -1.73 47.71
CA ALA A 10 8.69 -1.11 48.88
C ALA A 10 10.13 -0.60 48.71
N HIS A 11 10.58 -0.18 47.52
CA HIS A 11 11.88 0.51 47.37
C HIS A 11 11.71 1.90 46.75
N LEU A 12 11.19 2.81 47.58
CA LEU A 12 11.18 4.26 47.40
C LEU A 12 11.89 4.89 48.62
N LEU A 13 12.67 5.95 48.39
CA LEU A 13 13.59 6.73 49.25
C LEU A 13 15.02 6.17 49.34
N ALA A 14 16.11 6.92 49.14
CA ALA A 14 16.38 8.36 49.07
C ALA A 14 17.57 8.56 48.09
N THR A 15 17.84 9.73 47.49
CA THR A 15 18.47 10.88 48.14
C THR A 15 18.30 12.15 47.29
N ALA A 16 18.06 13.28 47.97
CA ALA A 16 18.08 14.61 47.38
C ALA A 16 19.48 15.23 47.54
N THR A 17 20.03 15.78 46.47
CA THR A 17 21.07 16.81 46.50
C THR A 17 20.73 17.90 45.48
N ALA A 18 20.64 19.13 45.97
CA ALA A 18 20.38 20.32 45.17
C ALA A 18 21.70 21.04 44.88
N ALA A 19 21.88 21.54 43.66
CA ALA A 19 22.45 22.87 43.36
C ALA A 19 22.63 23.06 41.84
N GLY A 20 22.29 24.25 41.34
CA GLY A 20 22.79 24.75 40.05
C GLY A 20 21.71 25.34 39.13
N ALA A 21 21.30 26.58 39.40
CA ALA A 21 20.43 27.35 38.50
C ALA A 21 21.17 27.71 37.19
N ALA A 22 20.64 27.26 36.05
CA ALA A 22 20.94 27.82 34.74
C ALA A 22 19.62 28.14 34.05
N ARG A 23 19.36 29.43 33.80
CA ARG A 23 18.21 29.89 33.01
C ARG A 23 18.48 29.57 31.54
N THR A 24 18.00 28.43 31.06
CA THR A 24 17.89 28.16 29.63
C THR A 24 16.63 28.85 29.11
N ARG A 25 16.77 29.59 27.99
CA ARG A 25 15.63 30.14 27.25
C ARG A 25 14.75 28.96 26.84
N ASP A 26 13.46 29.09 27.16
CA ASP A 26 12.41 28.15 26.79
C ASP A 26 12.04 28.38 25.31
N ASP A 27 12.91 27.91 24.41
CA ASP A 27 12.51 27.62 23.04
C ASP A 27 12.03 26.18 23.02
N GLY A 28 10.78 25.99 23.46
CA GLY A 28 10.12 24.69 23.43
C GLY A 28 10.23 24.05 22.04
N PRO A 29 10.29 22.70 21.95
CA PRO A 29 10.40 22.02 20.68
C PRO A 29 9.27 22.49 19.75
N PRO A 30 9.56 22.80 18.46
CA PRO A 30 8.54 23.25 17.53
C PRO A 30 7.39 22.25 17.55
N ALA A 31 6.19 22.74 17.80
CA ALA A 31 4.99 21.93 17.79
C ALA A 31 4.94 21.14 16.47
N PRO A 32 4.66 19.82 16.48
CA PRO A 32 4.51 19.08 15.25
C PRO A 32 3.41 19.76 14.42
N SER A 33 3.75 20.21 13.23
CA SER A 33 2.79 20.75 12.26
C SER A 33 1.85 19.61 11.85
N SER A 34 0.77 19.46 12.61
CA SER A 34 -0.27 18.45 12.43
C SER A 34 -1.27 18.84 11.32
N SER A 35 -0.82 19.56 10.30
CA SER A 35 -1.66 19.78 9.12
C SER A 35 -1.64 18.51 8.28
N SER A 36 -2.74 17.77 8.27
CA SER A 36 -2.95 16.70 7.29
C SER A 36 -2.65 17.23 5.87
N PRO A 37 -2.01 16.43 5.00
CA PRO A 37 -1.74 16.85 3.64
C PRO A 37 -3.00 17.33 2.94
N ARG A 38 -2.95 18.51 2.32
CA ARG A 38 -4.06 19.04 1.54
C ARG A 38 -4.23 18.19 0.28
N VAL A 39 -5.42 17.65 0.10
CA VAL A 39 -5.82 16.91 -1.10
C VAL A 39 -5.66 17.80 -2.34
N PRO A 40 -5.11 17.31 -3.46
CA PRO A 40 -5.05 18.05 -4.72
C PRO A 40 -6.44 18.53 -5.16
N ALA A 41 -6.52 19.73 -5.73
CA ALA A 41 -7.80 20.33 -6.16
C ALA A 41 -8.51 19.50 -7.23
N THR A 42 -7.74 18.75 -8.03
CA THR A 42 -8.25 17.84 -9.04
C THR A 42 -7.69 16.44 -8.80
N THR A 43 -8.58 15.44 -8.82
CA THR A 43 -8.22 14.02 -8.75
C THR A 43 -8.90 13.33 -9.92
N PRO A 44 -8.23 13.20 -11.08
CA PRO A 44 -8.85 12.57 -12.23
C PRO A 44 -9.24 11.13 -11.87
N PRO A 45 -10.43 10.66 -12.29
CA PRO A 45 -10.77 9.24 -12.15
C PRO A 45 -9.83 8.40 -13.02
N TRP A 46 -9.77 7.10 -12.74
CA TRP A 46 -9.13 6.18 -13.68
C TRP A 46 -9.89 6.12 -15.01
N PRO A 47 -9.21 5.77 -16.12
CA PRO A 47 -9.90 5.38 -17.35
C PRO A 47 -10.80 4.17 -17.10
N ASP A 48 -11.97 4.14 -17.74
CA ASP A 48 -12.89 2.99 -17.68
C ASP A 48 -12.24 1.69 -18.19
N GLN A 49 -11.27 1.82 -19.10
CA GLN A 49 -10.53 0.69 -19.67
C GLN A 49 -9.07 1.07 -19.85
N PHE A 50 -8.16 0.16 -19.52
CA PHE A 50 -6.75 0.31 -19.83
C PHE A 50 -6.03 -1.05 -19.88
N HIS A 51 -4.90 -1.08 -20.58
CA HIS A 51 -3.89 -2.13 -20.48
C HIS A 51 -2.63 -1.55 -19.87
N ALA A 52 -1.94 -2.35 -19.06
CA ALA A 52 -0.64 -1.96 -18.55
C ALA A 52 0.20 -3.20 -18.17
N VAL A 53 1.52 -3.01 -18.10
CA VAL A 53 2.49 -4.05 -17.74
C VAL A 53 3.05 -3.80 -16.34
N VAL A 54 2.73 -4.70 -15.41
CA VAL A 54 3.18 -4.63 -14.02
C VAL A 54 4.41 -5.51 -13.83
N VAL A 55 5.39 -5.02 -13.09
CA VAL A 55 6.41 -5.87 -12.45
C VAL A 55 6.11 -5.99 -10.97
N THR A 56 5.92 -7.22 -10.51
CA THR A 56 5.65 -7.52 -9.10
C THR A 56 6.86 -8.16 -8.45
N ASN A 57 7.28 -7.63 -7.29
CA ASN A 57 8.39 -8.18 -6.51
C ASN A 57 7.90 -8.94 -5.26
N LEU A 58 7.98 -10.27 -5.31
CA LEU A 58 7.55 -11.14 -4.21
C LEU A 58 8.69 -11.64 -3.31
N SER A 59 9.91 -11.11 -3.49
CA SER A 59 11.12 -11.57 -2.79
C SER A 59 11.02 -11.53 -1.27
N ALA A 60 10.36 -10.52 -0.70
CA ALA A 60 10.16 -10.40 0.75
C ALA A 60 9.36 -11.57 1.37
N ARG A 61 8.68 -12.37 0.55
CA ARG A 61 7.91 -13.55 0.98
C ARG A 61 8.49 -14.87 0.43
N GLY A 62 9.74 -14.84 -0.06
CA GLY A 62 10.40 -15.99 -0.68
C GLY A 62 9.96 -16.29 -2.12
N GLY A 63 9.21 -15.39 -2.76
CA GLY A 63 8.83 -15.50 -4.17
C GLY A 63 9.83 -14.83 -5.12
N GLY A 64 9.53 -14.88 -6.42
CA GLY A 64 10.34 -14.26 -7.48
C GLY A 64 9.77 -12.94 -8.01
N LEU A 65 10.43 -12.39 -9.03
CA LEU A 65 9.88 -11.32 -9.86
C LEU A 65 8.86 -11.89 -10.84
N GLN A 66 7.73 -11.21 -10.96
CA GLN A 66 6.68 -11.54 -11.91
C GLN A 66 6.43 -10.35 -12.84
N LEU A 67 6.05 -10.66 -14.08
CA LEU A 67 5.57 -9.70 -15.05
C LEU A 67 4.11 -10.02 -15.38
N ILE A 68 3.26 -9.02 -15.27
CA ILE A 68 1.81 -9.14 -15.40
C ILE A 68 1.33 -8.24 -16.53
N ASP A 69 0.63 -8.81 -17.50
CA ASP A 69 -0.21 -8.05 -18.40
C ASP A 69 -1.58 -7.85 -17.74
N LEU A 70 -1.88 -6.63 -17.30
CA LEU A 70 -3.16 -6.26 -16.71
C LEU A 70 -4.07 -5.65 -17.78
N TYR A 71 -5.29 -6.18 -17.90
CA TYR A 71 -6.37 -5.62 -18.68
C TYR A 71 -7.52 -5.23 -17.75
N TYR A 72 -7.77 -3.94 -17.59
CA TYR A 72 -8.87 -3.40 -16.80
C TYR A 72 -10.06 -3.06 -17.71
N ASP A 73 -11.26 -3.55 -17.36
CA ASP A 73 -12.49 -3.35 -18.13
C ASP A 73 -13.68 -3.07 -17.19
N TRP A 74 -13.75 -1.83 -16.69
CA TRP A 74 -14.77 -1.40 -15.74
C TRP A 74 -16.21 -1.54 -16.26
N PRO A 75 -16.55 -1.18 -17.52
CA PRO A 75 -17.90 -1.35 -18.04
C PRO A 75 -18.39 -2.80 -18.03
N ARG A 76 -17.46 -3.77 -18.07
CA ARG A 76 -17.77 -5.21 -17.93
C ARG A 76 -17.48 -5.77 -16.56
N GLY A 77 -17.12 -4.90 -15.60
CA GLY A 77 -16.92 -5.24 -14.21
C GLY A 77 -15.83 -6.28 -13.98
N ARG A 78 -14.74 -6.24 -14.75
CA ARG A 78 -13.66 -7.24 -14.63
C ARG A 78 -12.27 -6.66 -14.87
N ASP A 79 -11.27 -7.32 -14.31
CA ASP A 79 -9.90 -7.24 -14.78
C ASP A 79 -9.35 -8.63 -15.14
N LEU A 80 -8.27 -8.66 -15.92
CA LEU A 80 -7.52 -9.87 -16.23
C LEU A 80 -6.03 -9.60 -16.05
N ASN A 81 -5.42 -10.40 -15.19
CA ASN A 81 -3.98 -10.42 -14.94
C ASN A 81 -3.40 -11.70 -15.57
N ILE A 82 -2.53 -11.54 -16.56
CA ILE A 82 -1.78 -12.66 -17.14
C ILE A 82 -0.36 -12.62 -16.55
N VAL A 83 -0.07 -13.55 -15.66
CA VAL A 83 1.13 -13.54 -14.83
C VAL A 83 2.19 -14.48 -15.41
N ARG A 84 3.43 -13.99 -15.45
CA ARG A 84 4.63 -14.75 -15.82
C ARG A 84 5.73 -14.55 -14.81
N ASP A 85 6.40 -15.62 -14.42
CA ASP A 85 7.66 -15.51 -13.69
C ASP A 85 8.78 -15.03 -14.64
N GLN A 86 9.64 -14.11 -14.19
CA GLN A 86 10.70 -13.50 -15.02
C GLN A 86 12.00 -14.32 -15.07
N LEU A 87 12.25 -15.22 -14.10
CA LEU A 87 13.54 -15.92 -13.94
C LEU A 87 13.42 -17.38 -13.48
N SER A 88 12.24 -17.98 -13.59
CA SER A 88 12.08 -19.40 -13.28
C SER A 88 12.65 -20.26 -14.41
N GLY A 89 13.32 -21.38 -14.05
CA GLY A 89 13.79 -22.37 -15.04
C GLY A 89 12.67 -23.04 -15.84
N GLU A 90 11.42 -22.84 -15.41
CA GLU A 90 10.21 -23.32 -16.06
C GLU A 90 9.25 -22.15 -16.29
N ARG A 91 8.78 -21.95 -17.52
CA ARG A 91 7.82 -20.89 -17.84
C ARG A 91 6.44 -21.26 -17.29
N ARG A 92 6.09 -20.66 -16.15
CA ARG A 92 4.78 -20.84 -15.51
C ARG A 92 3.90 -19.65 -15.84
N TRP A 93 2.72 -19.94 -16.38
CA TRP A 93 1.68 -18.97 -16.64
C TRP A 93 0.54 -19.21 -15.67
N SER A 94 0.02 -18.13 -15.10
CA SER A 94 -1.24 -18.16 -14.39
C SER A 94 -2.09 -16.96 -14.80
N TRP A 95 -3.39 -17.12 -14.63
CA TRP A 95 -4.38 -16.10 -14.92
C TRP A 95 -5.14 -15.80 -13.65
N ASN A 96 -5.35 -14.52 -13.39
CA ASN A 96 -6.24 -14.04 -12.35
C ASN A 96 -7.29 -13.11 -12.97
N VAL A 97 -8.56 -13.48 -12.84
CA VAL A 97 -9.70 -12.66 -13.28
C VAL A 97 -10.45 -12.21 -12.04
N GLU A 98 -10.50 -10.91 -11.77
CA GLU A 98 -11.24 -10.33 -10.66
C GLU A 98 -12.48 -9.61 -11.18
N TRP A 99 -13.59 -9.78 -10.47
CA TRP A 99 -14.86 -9.17 -10.80
C TRP A 99 -15.21 -8.06 -9.81
N SER A 100 -16.00 -7.08 -10.26
CA SER A 100 -16.46 -5.96 -9.44
C SER A 100 -17.36 -6.36 -8.27
N ASN A 101 -17.92 -7.58 -8.30
CA ASN A 101 -18.68 -8.16 -7.18
C ASN A 101 -17.79 -8.85 -6.13
N GLY A 102 -16.47 -8.78 -6.28
CA GLY A 102 -15.50 -9.39 -5.38
C GLY A 102 -15.11 -10.83 -5.70
N THR A 103 -15.77 -11.49 -6.65
CA THR A 103 -15.37 -12.84 -7.06
C THR A 103 -14.09 -12.79 -7.88
N ALA A 104 -13.16 -13.70 -7.62
CA ALA A 104 -11.94 -13.84 -8.40
C ALA A 104 -11.65 -15.30 -8.74
N PHE A 105 -11.06 -15.53 -9.91
CA PHE A 105 -10.62 -16.85 -10.37
C PHE A 105 -9.12 -16.82 -10.64
N LEU A 106 -8.37 -17.62 -9.89
CA LEU A 106 -6.95 -17.88 -10.14
C LEU A 106 -6.82 -19.27 -10.76
N PHE A 107 -6.25 -19.35 -11.95
CA PHE A 107 -6.14 -20.61 -12.67
C PHE A 107 -4.88 -20.72 -13.50
N ASP A 108 -4.53 -21.96 -13.83
CA ASP A 108 -3.48 -22.34 -14.77
C ASP A 108 -4.00 -23.48 -15.67
N SER A 109 -3.10 -24.14 -16.41
CA SER A 109 -3.49 -25.25 -17.30
C SER A 109 -3.99 -26.50 -16.56
N ALA A 110 -3.78 -26.61 -15.25
CA ALA A 110 -4.06 -27.81 -14.47
C ALA A 110 -5.10 -27.58 -13.36
N SER A 111 -5.32 -26.34 -12.92
CA SER A 111 -6.14 -26.03 -11.75
C SER A 111 -6.87 -24.70 -11.87
N CYS A 112 -8.00 -24.60 -11.17
CA CYS A 112 -8.74 -23.35 -10.99
C CYS A 112 -9.18 -23.23 -9.53
N ARG A 113 -8.96 -22.06 -8.94
CA ARG A 113 -9.38 -21.71 -7.58
C ARG A 113 -10.25 -20.46 -7.63
N THR A 114 -11.32 -20.48 -6.85
CA THR A 114 -12.22 -19.34 -6.70
C THR A 114 -11.97 -18.66 -5.36
N PHE A 115 -11.90 -17.34 -5.36
CA PHE A 115 -11.74 -16.50 -4.19
C PHE A 115 -12.85 -15.47 -4.12
N GLN A 116 -13.13 -14.98 -2.91
CA GLN A 116 -14.00 -13.84 -2.70
C GLN A 116 -13.20 -12.77 -1.95
N PHE A 117 -12.92 -11.66 -2.64
CA PHE A 117 -12.27 -10.49 -2.08
C PHE A 117 -13.31 -9.43 -1.74
N ALA A 118 -13.44 -9.09 -0.46
CA ALA A 118 -14.43 -8.11 0.00
C ALA A 118 -14.26 -6.72 -0.64
N VAL A 119 -13.03 -6.37 -1.05
CA VAL A 119 -12.73 -5.08 -1.69
C VAL A 119 -13.14 -5.05 -3.17
N GLY A 120 -13.11 -6.22 -3.84
CA GLY A 120 -13.32 -6.36 -5.29
C GLY A 120 -12.42 -5.47 -6.15
N LEU A 121 -12.84 -5.28 -7.39
CA LEU A 121 -12.19 -4.38 -8.34
C LEU A 121 -12.42 -2.91 -7.94
N LEU A 122 -11.36 -2.11 -7.88
CA LEU A 122 -11.50 -0.68 -7.58
C LEU A 122 -12.25 0.04 -8.71
N PRO A 123 -13.31 0.81 -8.40
CA PRO A 123 -14.04 1.61 -9.39
C PRO A 123 -13.20 2.81 -9.84
N PRO A 124 -13.45 3.40 -11.02
CA PRO A 124 -12.70 4.53 -11.53
C PRO A 124 -12.60 5.74 -10.60
N ASP A 125 -13.63 5.95 -9.78
CA ASP A 125 -13.76 7.05 -8.83
C ASP A 125 -13.34 6.68 -7.40
N TRP A 126 -12.61 5.57 -7.19
CA TRP A 126 -12.24 5.07 -5.87
C TRP A 126 -11.55 6.13 -4.97
N LYS A 127 -10.77 7.06 -5.56
CA LYS A 127 -10.16 8.18 -4.83
C LYS A 127 -11.21 9.11 -4.21
N ALA A 128 -12.24 9.44 -4.97
CA ALA A 128 -13.35 10.31 -4.53
C ALA A 128 -14.28 9.61 -3.54
N ARG A 129 -14.28 8.27 -3.49
CA ARG A 129 -15.07 7.46 -2.53
C ARG A 129 -14.45 7.37 -1.13
N GLY A 130 -13.52 8.27 -0.81
CA GLY A 130 -12.90 8.36 0.50
C GLY A 130 -11.59 7.59 0.60
N ALA A 131 -10.70 7.71 -0.39
CA ALA A 131 -9.30 7.35 -0.20
C ALA A 131 -8.57 8.39 0.65
N ALA A 132 -7.62 7.97 1.48
CA ALA A 132 -6.74 8.86 2.23
C ALA A 132 -5.68 9.42 1.30
N TYR A 133 -5.59 10.74 1.20
CA TYR A 133 -4.40 11.37 0.65
C TYR A 133 -3.29 11.41 1.69
N LEU A 134 -2.13 10.86 1.36
CA LEU A 134 -0.98 10.74 2.27
C LEU A 134 0.11 11.78 1.98
N GLY A 135 -0.02 12.56 0.90
CA GLY A 135 0.97 13.57 0.52
C GLY A 135 1.68 13.22 -0.79
N ARG A 136 2.93 13.67 -0.92
CA ARG A 136 3.78 13.39 -2.08
C ARG A 136 5.01 12.59 -1.69
N ASP A 137 5.46 11.75 -2.60
CA ASP A 137 6.68 10.95 -2.44
C ASP A 137 7.31 10.66 -3.82
N ARG A 138 8.58 10.22 -3.84
CA ARG A 138 9.24 9.80 -5.08
C ARG A 138 9.37 8.28 -5.16
N VAL A 139 8.99 7.72 -6.31
CA VAL A 139 9.14 6.30 -6.64
C VAL A 139 9.72 6.18 -8.04
N ASP A 140 10.82 5.45 -8.19
CA ASP A 140 11.47 5.13 -9.48
C ASP A 140 11.68 6.35 -10.41
N GLY A 141 11.98 7.51 -9.82
CA GLY A 141 12.22 8.77 -10.54
C GLY A 141 10.97 9.63 -10.77
N PHE A 142 9.78 9.15 -10.44
CA PHE A 142 8.52 9.90 -10.55
C PHE A 142 8.21 10.64 -9.25
N ASP A 143 7.71 11.87 -9.37
CA ASP A 143 7.09 12.61 -8.27
C ASP A 143 5.60 12.26 -8.21
N CYS A 144 5.18 11.64 -7.12
CA CYS A 144 3.87 11.00 -7.03
C CYS A 144 2.99 11.61 -5.95
N HIS A 145 1.71 11.74 -6.25
CA HIS A 145 0.66 11.75 -5.24
C HIS A 145 0.54 10.37 -4.61
N VAL A 146 0.45 10.32 -3.28
CA VAL A 146 0.31 9.08 -2.53
C VAL A 146 -1.08 9.00 -1.93
N TRP A 147 -1.76 7.90 -2.23
CA TRP A 147 -3.09 7.60 -1.73
C TRP A 147 -3.10 6.28 -0.96
N SER A 148 -4.02 6.13 -0.02
CA SER A 148 -4.34 4.86 0.61
C SER A 148 -5.82 4.58 0.50
N ASN A 149 -6.16 3.35 0.15
CA ASN A 149 -7.54 2.89 0.18
C ASN A 149 -8.01 2.49 1.59
N PHE A 150 -7.26 2.84 2.64
CA PHE A 150 -7.49 2.52 4.05
C PHE A 150 -7.47 1.04 4.44
N VAL A 151 -7.44 0.11 3.49
CA VAL A 151 -7.51 -1.33 3.80
C VAL A 151 -6.11 -1.94 3.84
N PHE A 152 -5.31 -1.80 2.78
CA PHE A 152 -4.01 -2.48 2.70
C PHE A 152 -3.04 -1.93 1.66
N ALA A 153 -3.42 -0.94 0.84
CA ALA A 153 -2.62 -0.47 -0.29
C ALA A 153 -2.16 0.98 -0.16
N ARG A 154 -0.91 1.26 -0.53
CA ARG A 154 -0.44 2.59 -0.95
C ARG A 154 -0.38 2.63 -2.47
N TYR A 155 -1.04 3.62 -3.04
CA TYR A 155 -1.08 3.90 -4.46
C TYR A 155 -0.28 5.16 -4.77
N TYR A 156 0.60 5.07 -5.76
CA TYR A 156 1.43 6.15 -6.24
C TYR A 156 0.99 6.53 -7.64
N GLU A 157 0.67 7.81 -7.82
CA GLU A 157 0.19 8.39 -9.07
C GLU A 157 1.08 9.55 -9.47
N ASP A 158 1.63 9.52 -10.67
CA ASP A 158 2.48 10.59 -11.18
C ASP A 158 1.73 11.92 -11.16
N VAL A 159 2.34 12.93 -10.55
CA VAL A 159 1.75 14.27 -10.44
C VAL A 159 1.61 14.92 -11.81
N ALA A 160 2.54 14.66 -12.73
CA ALA A 160 2.54 15.30 -14.04
C ALA A 160 1.41 14.79 -14.94
N THR A 161 1.12 13.49 -14.88
CA THR A 161 0.20 12.83 -15.83
C THR A 161 -1.06 12.24 -15.20
N GLY A 162 -1.10 12.08 -13.88
CA GLY A 162 -2.17 11.36 -13.20
C GLY A 162 -2.17 9.85 -13.46
N ARG A 163 -1.08 9.29 -14.00
CA ARG A 163 -0.99 7.85 -14.32
C ARG A 163 -0.52 7.04 -13.10
N PRO A 164 -1.02 5.80 -12.93
CA PRO A 164 -0.47 4.85 -11.95
C PRO A 164 1.05 4.65 -12.12
N VAL A 165 1.81 4.72 -11.03
CA VAL A 165 3.27 4.46 -10.99
C VAL A 165 3.62 3.25 -10.13
N SER A 166 2.99 3.10 -8.97
CA SER A 166 3.24 1.93 -8.11
C SER A 166 2.07 1.61 -7.19
N TRP A 167 1.96 0.35 -6.82
CA TRP A 167 1.12 -0.15 -5.74
C TRP A 167 1.95 -0.93 -4.73
N ASN A 168 1.82 -0.60 -3.45
CA ASN A 168 2.43 -1.33 -2.35
C ASN A 168 1.36 -1.85 -1.40
N PHE A 169 1.32 -3.16 -1.17
CA PHE A 169 0.30 -3.81 -0.35
C PHE A 169 0.89 -4.29 0.98
N ASN A 170 1.01 -3.40 1.99
CA ASN A 170 1.46 -3.68 3.37
C ASN A 170 2.35 -4.93 3.54
N GLY A 171 3.56 -4.92 2.96
CA GLY A 171 4.53 -6.03 3.01
C GLY A 171 4.57 -6.96 1.78
N MET A 172 3.79 -6.67 0.73
CA MET A 172 4.09 -7.02 -0.66
C MET A 172 4.73 -5.78 -1.28
N TYR A 173 6.07 -5.80 -1.42
CA TYR A 173 6.78 -4.69 -2.04
C TYR A 173 6.59 -4.74 -3.55
N GLY A 174 5.89 -3.74 -4.09
CA GLY A 174 6.05 -3.26 -5.46
C GLY A 174 5.38 -4.11 -6.53
N CYS A 175 4.16 -3.74 -6.90
CA CYS A 175 3.77 -3.70 -8.30
C CYS A 175 4.29 -2.35 -8.84
N THR A 176 5.46 -2.35 -9.46
CA THR A 176 6.02 -1.20 -10.17
C THR A 176 5.66 -1.32 -11.65
N TRP A 177 5.07 -0.28 -12.23
CA TRP A 177 4.80 -0.23 -13.66
C TRP A 177 6.09 0.02 -14.45
N LEU A 178 6.27 -0.72 -15.55
CA LEU A 178 7.16 -0.31 -16.63
C LEU A 178 6.26 0.02 -17.83
N LEU A 179 6.37 1.27 -18.31
CA LEU A 179 5.69 1.73 -19.52
C LEU A 179 6.08 0.90 -20.74
#